data_AF-A0A2G5SBE8-F1
#
_entry.id   AF-A0A2G5SBE8-F1
#
_cell.length_a   1.000
_cell.length_b   1.000
_cell.length_c   1.000
_cell.angle_alpha   90.00
_cell.angle_beta   90.00
_cell.angle_gamma   90.00
#
_symmetry.space_group_name_H-M   'P 1'
#
loop_
_entity.id
_entity.type
_entity.pdbx_description
1 polymer ?
#
loop_
_entity_poly.entity_id
_entity_poly.type
_entity_poly.pdbx_seq_one_letter_code
_entity_poly.pdbx_strand_id
1 'polypeptide(L)'
;MASKLEQACLKDPIIFGHIIFYEFRSGLPIFQCYKNFCARMGPNSLDFPDFEFWWMRFSAGNFDLDYDRSEDPKYRTITDLPVNIFEKICENLGDNYQNEYRFTFRKVCKSFRSLADSWIPKYEKLVIEAYGKDVALNFNEGYFYYKDQNLALNDLISIIAHPEHELNNLCIASYLNKQFSKKLALKLESMNIKIHVESIYMNYENWRDQKRLLTLYEAETVKMVYIKGSEKKMVKFIDEICELDQEERAGDDQNSKRGNLKPRSMLFSRMDIQCRSLCMKEATKIIKNFLKFSNLKYCHLEAHLTTIAQLKKNIENFGAKIQEDHQDISHYPIPNFTDFLEIEIQRSHIRIERKSVVV
;
A
#
# COMPACT_ATOMS: atom_id res chain seq x y z
N MET A 1 29.65 -38.13 -6.89
CA MET A 1 29.66 -39.49 -7.48
C MET A 1 28.51 -40.24 -6.86
N ALA A 2 27.62 -40.80 -7.67
CA ALA A 2 26.52 -41.62 -7.17
C ALA A 2 27.07 -42.84 -6.42
N SER A 3 26.48 -43.20 -5.28
CA SER A 3 26.96 -44.35 -4.49
C SER A 3 26.81 -45.66 -5.27
N LYS A 4 27.60 -46.71 -4.95
CA LYS A 4 27.41 -48.03 -5.60
C LYS A 4 26.00 -48.59 -5.38
N LEU A 5 25.37 -48.23 -4.27
CA LEU A 5 24.00 -48.58 -3.91
C LEU A 5 22.98 -47.82 -4.79
N GLU A 6 23.21 -46.53 -5.01
CA GLU A 6 22.41 -45.68 -5.91
C GLU A 6 22.45 -46.20 -7.37
N GLN A 7 23.62 -46.64 -7.84
CA GLN A 7 23.77 -47.27 -9.16
C GLN A 7 23.09 -48.64 -9.28
N ALA A 8 22.98 -49.39 -8.19
CA ALA A 8 22.26 -50.67 -8.15
C ALA A 8 20.74 -50.45 -8.17
N CYS A 9 20.24 -49.44 -7.45
CA CYS A 9 18.81 -49.11 -7.40
C CYS A 9 18.28 -48.51 -8.71
N LEU A 10 19.12 -47.82 -9.49
CA LEU A 10 18.77 -47.38 -10.84
C LEU A 10 18.55 -48.55 -11.82
N LYS A 11 19.05 -49.75 -11.51
CA LYS A 11 18.89 -50.95 -12.34
C LYS A 11 17.70 -51.82 -11.92
N ASP A 12 17.20 -51.65 -10.70
CA ASP A 12 16.10 -52.44 -10.16
C ASP A 12 15.27 -51.62 -9.14
N PRO A 13 14.08 -51.14 -9.56
CA PRO A 13 13.18 -50.36 -8.70
C PRO A 13 12.70 -51.10 -7.45
N ILE A 14 12.70 -52.44 -7.45
CA ILE A 14 12.23 -53.28 -6.33
C ILE A 14 13.13 -53.07 -5.09
N ILE A 15 14.42 -52.74 -5.31
CA ILE A 15 15.38 -52.45 -4.24
C ILE A 15 14.90 -51.26 -3.39
N PHE A 16 14.27 -50.25 -3.99
CA PHE A 16 13.71 -49.14 -3.23
C PHE A 16 12.57 -49.60 -2.32
N GLY A 17 11.65 -50.43 -2.82
CA GLY A 17 10.57 -51.02 -2.03
C GLY A 17 11.08 -51.74 -0.79
N HIS A 18 12.14 -52.56 -0.91
CA HIS A 18 12.75 -53.26 0.22
C HIS A 18 13.35 -52.33 1.28
N ILE A 19 14.03 -51.27 0.86
CA ILE A 19 14.69 -50.33 1.79
C ILE A 19 13.63 -49.45 2.48
N ILE A 20 12.58 -49.04 1.76
CA ILE A 20 11.45 -48.32 2.36
C ILE A 20 10.72 -49.23 3.35
N PHE A 21 10.54 -50.52 3.03
CA PHE A 21 9.95 -51.47 3.96
C PHE A 21 10.80 -51.66 5.23
N TYR A 22 12.13 -51.69 5.09
CA TYR A 22 13.04 -51.69 6.24
C TYR A 22 12.84 -50.44 7.12
N GLU A 23 12.74 -49.25 6.52
CA GLU A 23 12.46 -48.01 7.25
C GLU A 23 11.07 -48.03 7.90
N PHE A 24 10.06 -48.54 7.21
CA PHE A 24 8.70 -48.69 7.74
C PHE A 24 8.67 -49.55 9.01
N ARG A 25 9.44 -50.65 9.02
CA ARG A 25 9.54 -51.55 10.18
C ARG A 25 10.24 -50.95 11.40
N SER A 26 10.92 -49.82 11.25
CA SER A 26 11.57 -49.14 12.39
C SER A 26 10.57 -48.55 13.39
N GLY A 27 9.30 -48.33 12.97
CA GLY A 27 8.26 -47.73 13.80
C GLY A 27 8.44 -46.23 14.07
N LEU A 28 9.41 -45.58 13.43
CA LEU A 28 9.62 -44.13 13.54
C LEU A 28 8.59 -43.36 12.69
N PRO A 29 8.35 -42.07 12.98
CA PRO A 29 7.49 -41.23 12.14
C PRO A 29 7.97 -41.19 10.68
N ILE A 30 7.02 -41.21 9.73
CA ILE A 30 7.28 -41.29 8.27
C ILE A 30 8.36 -40.32 7.79
N PHE A 31 8.33 -39.06 8.24
CA PHE A 31 9.29 -38.05 7.79
C PHE A 31 10.72 -38.31 8.33
N GLN A 32 10.82 -38.91 9.52
CA GLN A 32 12.11 -39.35 10.05
C GLN A 32 12.65 -40.54 9.27
N CYS A 33 11.78 -41.50 8.91
CA CYS A 33 12.13 -42.61 8.04
C CYS A 33 12.59 -42.16 6.66
N TYR A 34 11.93 -41.17 6.06
CA TYR A 34 12.38 -40.58 4.80
C TYR A 34 13.78 -39.94 4.92
N LYS A 35 14.04 -39.19 6.00
CA LYS A 35 15.38 -38.64 6.25
C LYS A 35 16.45 -39.72 6.38
N ASN A 36 16.15 -40.80 7.09
CA ASN A 36 17.06 -41.94 7.24
C ASN A 36 17.31 -42.63 5.90
N PHE A 37 16.26 -42.82 5.10
CA PHE A 37 16.34 -43.32 3.73
C PHE A 37 17.26 -42.43 2.88
N CYS A 38 17.03 -41.12 2.82
CA CYS A 38 17.88 -40.18 2.07
C CYS A 38 19.33 -40.18 2.55
N ALA A 39 19.56 -40.31 3.86
CA ALA A 39 20.90 -40.39 4.42
C ALA A 39 21.64 -41.67 3.97
N ARG A 40 20.92 -42.77 3.73
CA ARG A 40 21.49 -44.04 3.28
C ARG A 40 21.65 -44.12 1.76
N MET A 41 20.66 -43.62 1.02
CA MET A 41 20.58 -43.77 -0.44
C MET A 41 21.23 -42.61 -1.20
N GLY A 42 21.18 -41.42 -0.62
CA GLY A 42 21.49 -40.15 -1.26
C GLY A 42 20.26 -39.22 -1.23
N PRO A 43 20.46 -37.89 -1.18
CA PRO A 43 19.36 -36.93 -1.05
C PRO A 43 18.45 -36.83 -2.29
N ASN A 44 18.89 -37.36 -3.44
CA ASN A 44 18.17 -37.28 -4.72
C ASN A 44 17.73 -38.66 -5.22
N SER A 45 17.76 -39.70 -4.37
CA SER A 45 17.51 -41.08 -4.80
C SER A 45 16.03 -41.39 -5.01
N LEU A 46 15.16 -40.80 -4.20
CA LEU A 46 13.70 -40.89 -4.31
C LEU A 46 13.11 -39.65 -3.65
N ASP A 47 12.05 -39.08 -4.24
CA ASP A 47 11.35 -37.96 -3.63
C ASP A 47 10.40 -38.42 -2.51
N PHE A 48 9.92 -37.46 -1.72
CA PHE A 48 9.03 -37.76 -0.60
C PHE A 48 7.68 -38.34 -1.03
N PRO A 49 6.98 -37.84 -2.08
CA PRO A 49 5.74 -38.44 -2.55
C PRO A 49 5.87 -39.93 -2.94
N ASP A 50 6.97 -40.30 -3.60
CA ASP A 50 7.20 -41.69 -3.98
C ASP A 50 7.53 -42.57 -2.77
N PHE A 51 8.27 -42.03 -1.79
CA PHE A 51 8.48 -42.69 -0.51
C PHE A 51 7.16 -42.86 0.26
N GLU A 52 6.34 -41.81 0.33
CA GLU A 52 5.06 -41.79 1.01
C GLU A 52 4.07 -42.79 0.40
N PHE A 53 4.07 -42.94 -0.92
CA PHE A 53 3.26 -43.94 -1.61
C PHE A 53 3.52 -45.35 -1.06
N TRP A 54 4.78 -45.79 -1.06
CA TRP A 54 5.17 -47.11 -0.53
C TRP A 54 4.87 -47.23 0.96
N TRP A 55 5.10 -46.16 1.72
CA TRP A 55 4.79 -46.11 3.14
C TRP A 55 3.30 -46.33 3.42
N MET A 56 2.41 -45.62 2.71
CA MET A 56 0.96 -45.74 2.89
C MET A 56 0.46 -47.13 2.49
N ARG A 57 1.07 -47.72 1.45
CA ARG A 57 0.83 -49.10 1.06
C ARG A 57 1.16 -50.12 2.16
N PHE A 58 2.33 -50.01 2.77
CA PHE A 58 2.70 -50.88 3.90
C PHE A 58 1.83 -50.62 5.12
N SER A 59 1.44 -49.36 5.36
CA SER A 59 0.51 -48.98 6.44
C SER A 59 -0.88 -49.61 6.26
N ALA A 60 -1.33 -49.79 5.03
CA ALA A 60 -2.58 -50.48 4.68
C ALA A 60 -2.46 -52.01 4.69
N GLY A 61 -1.29 -52.58 5.03
CA GLY A 61 -1.04 -54.01 5.06
C GLY A 61 -0.71 -54.63 3.70
N ASN A 62 -0.48 -53.82 2.65
CA ASN A 62 -0.12 -54.31 1.33
C ASN A 62 1.41 -54.29 1.12
N PHE A 63 2.03 -55.46 1.29
CA PHE A 63 3.49 -55.65 1.25
C PHE A 63 4.05 -56.15 -0.09
N ASP A 64 3.23 -56.16 -1.15
CA ASP A 64 3.69 -56.53 -2.50
C ASP A 64 4.71 -55.50 -3.04
N LEU A 65 5.97 -55.91 -3.18
CA LEU A 65 7.08 -55.06 -3.61
C LEU A 65 7.22 -54.97 -5.14
N ASP A 66 6.52 -55.82 -5.89
CA ASP A 66 6.59 -55.90 -7.36
C ASP A 66 5.49 -55.07 -8.03
N TYR A 67 4.84 -54.20 -7.26
CA TYR A 67 3.71 -53.42 -7.75
C TYR A 67 4.11 -52.40 -8.79
N ASP A 68 3.47 -52.52 -9.95
CA ASP A 68 3.64 -51.58 -11.04
C ASP A 68 2.79 -50.33 -10.83
N ARG A 69 3.47 -49.23 -10.45
CA ARG A 69 2.85 -47.92 -10.27
C ARG A 69 2.62 -47.16 -11.59
N SER A 70 3.06 -47.69 -12.73
CA SER A 70 2.91 -47.00 -14.01
C SER A 70 1.44 -46.77 -14.41
N GLU A 71 0.54 -47.62 -13.92
CA GLU A 71 -0.91 -47.54 -14.15
C GLU A 71 -1.64 -46.68 -13.12
N ASP A 72 -0.97 -46.27 -12.03
CA ASP A 72 -1.59 -45.43 -11.01
C ASP A 72 -1.78 -43.99 -11.49
N PRO A 73 -2.86 -43.30 -11.06
CA PRO A 73 -2.98 -41.87 -11.28
C PRO A 73 -1.77 -41.14 -10.72
N LYS A 74 -1.23 -40.18 -11.48
CA LYS A 74 -0.16 -39.30 -10.99
C LYS A 74 -0.54 -38.69 -9.64
N TYR A 75 0.42 -38.67 -8.72
CA TYR A 75 0.25 -38.06 -7.42
C TYR A 75 -0.22 -36.61 -7.59
N ARG A 76 -1.33 -36.28 -6.95
CA ARG A 76 -1.88 -34.92 -6.94
C ARG A 76 -1.28 -34.16 -5.77
N THR A 77 -0.77 -32.98 -6.07
CA THR A 77 -0.29 -32.02 -5.10
C THR A 77 -1.42 -31.07 -4.68
N ILE A 78 -1.18 -30.29 -3.63
CA ILE A 78 -2.13 -29.27 -3.18
C ILE A 78 -2.48 -28.25 -4.27
N THR A 79 -1.58 -28.02 -5.24
CA THR A 79 -1.82 -27.13 -6.38
C THR A 79 -2.66 -27.75 -7.50
N ASP A 80 -2.90 -29.06 -7.46
CA ASP A 80 -3.78 -29.77 -8.40
C ASP A 80 -5.24 -29.79 -7.91
N LEU A 81 -5.50 -29.31 -6.69
CA LEU A 81 -6.86 -29.17 -6.18
C LEU A 81 -7.60 -28.06 -6.95
N PRO A 82 -8.88 -28.27 -7.29
CA PRO A 82 -9.75 -27.19 -7.75
C PRO A 82 -9.76 -26.03 -6.75
N VAL A 83 -9.71 -24.78 -7.25
CA VAL A 83 -9.60 -23.57 -6.41
C VAL A 83 -10.69 -23.53 -5.34
N ASN A 84 -11.93 -23.87 -5.69
CA ASN A 84 -13.06 -23.88 -4.75
C ASN A 84 -12.93 -24.92 -3.62
N ILE A 85 -12.18 -26.01 -3.82
CA ILE A 85 -11.89 -26.99 -2.76
C ILE A 85 -10.77 -26.45 -1.87
N PHE A 86 -9.74 -25.86 -2.47
CA PHE A 86 -8.66 -25.24 -1.72
C PHE A 86 -9.15 -24.07 -0.85
N GLU A 87 -10.03 -23.23 -1.38
CA GLU A 87 -10.66 -22.13 -0.63
C GLU A 87 -11.46 -22.66 0.56
N LYS A 88 -12.25 -23.72 0.40
CA LYS A 88 -12.93 -24.40 1.52
C LYS A 88 -11.96 -24.91 2.60
N ILE A 89 -10.79 -25.39 2.21
CA ILE A 89 -9.75 -25.76 3.19
C ILE A 89 -9.29 -24.51 3.93
N CYS A 90 -9.01 -23.41 3.21
CA CYS A 90 -8.59 -22.16 3.80
C CYS A 90 -9.65 -21.50 4.70
N GLU A 91 -10.94 -21.67 4.44
CA GLU A 91 -12.02 -21.21 5.32
C GLU A 91 -11.91 -21.79 6.74
N ASN A 92 -11.32 -22.98 6.89
CA ASN A 92 -11.05 -23.57 8.21
C ASN A 92 -9.92 -22.87 8.98
N LEU A 93 -9.19 -21.94 8.36
CA LEU A 93 -8.19 -21.08 9.01
C LEU A 93 -8.83 -19.85 9.70
N GLY A 94 -10.15 -19.68 9.59
CA GLY A 94 -10.93 -18.61 10.23
C GLY A 94 -11.43 -17.53 9.26
N ASP A 95 -12.42 -16.75 9.68
CA ASP A 95 -13.16 -15.80 8.81
C ASP A 95 -12.29 -14.73 8.12
N ASN A 96 -11.12 -14.43 8.68
CA ASN A 96 -10.18 -13.42 8.16
C ASN A 96 -8.95 -14.03 7.47
N TYR A 97 -8.98 -15.32 7.12
CA TYR A 97 -7.81 -16.03 6.59
C TYR A 97 -7.18 -15.33 5.37
N GLN A 98 -8.00 -14.73 4.51
CA GLN A 98 -7.54 -14.09 3.28
C GLN A 98 -6.57 -12.94 3.57
N ASN A 99 -6.83 -12.12 4.59
CA ASN A 99 -5.94 -11.03 4.98
C ASN A 99 -4.78 -11.52 5.85
N GLU A 100 -5.06 -12.42 6.80
CA GLU A 100 -4.05 -12.92 7.73
C GLU A 100 -2.94 -13.68 7.00
N TYR A 101 -3.31 -14.53 6.05
CA TYR A 101 -2.37 -15.40 5.35
C TYR A 101 -1.98 -14.92 3.96
N ARG A 102 -2.49 -13.76 3.47
CA ARG A 102 -2.19 -13.24 2.11
C ARG A 102 -0.72 -13.33 1.76
N PHE A 103 0.13 -12.68 2.56
CA PHE A 103 1.57 -12.61 2.29
C PHE A 103 2.28 -13.94 2.50
N THR A 104 1.73 -14.82 3.35
CA THR A 104 2.21 -16.20 3.50
C THR A 104 1.96 -16.98 2.22
N PHE A 105 0.72 -16.99 1.70
CA PHE A 105 0.36 -17.66 0.45
C PHE A 105 1.17 -17.16 -0.74
N ARG A 106 1.40 -15.84 -0.83
CA ARG A 106 2.22 -15.25 -1.91
C ARG A 106 3.68 -15.66 -1.90
N LYS A 107 4.19 -16.15 -0.77
CA LYS A 107 5.57 -16.65 -0.63
C LYS A 107 5.72 -18.14 -0.90
N VAL A 108 4.61 -18.90 -1.02
CA VAL A 108 4.66 -20.35 -1.26
C VAL A 108 5.01 -20.68 -2.71
N CYS A 109 4.15 -20.32 -3.66
CA CYS A 109 4.35 -20.61 -5.08
C CYS A 109 3.56 -19.65 -5.98
N LYS A 110 3.74 -19.74 -7.31
CA LYS A 110 3.03 -18.87 -8.28
C LYS A 110 1.51 -19.05 -8.24
N SER A 111 1.03 -20.28 -8.09
CA SER A 111 -0.41 -20.57 -8.03
C SER A 111 -1.03 -19.96 -6.76
N PHE A 112 -0.39 -20.15 -5.61
CA PHE A 112 -0.86 -19.60 -4.34
C PHE A 112 -0.78 -18.08 -4.32
N ARG A 113 0.24 -17.51 -4.96
CA ARG A 113 0.33 -16.06 -5.16
C ARG A 113 -0.83 -15.53 -5.99
N SER A 114 -1.16 -16.19 -7.10
CA SER A 114 -2.26 -15.77 -7.97
C SER A 114 -3.61 -15.82 -7.25
N LEU A 115 -3.84 -16.86 -6.44
CA LEU A 115 -5.01 -16.97 -5.60
C LEU A 115 -5.06 -15.89 -4.50
N ALA A 116 -3.95 -15.67 -3.81
CA ALA A 116 -3.89 -14.64 -2.80
C ALA A 116 -4.10 -13.25 -3.40
N ASP A 117 -3.54 -12.98 -4.58
CA ASP A 117 -3.71 -11.71 -5.29
C ASP A 117 -5.15 -11.50 -5.78
N SER A 118 -5.94 -12.56 -6.01
CA SER A 118 -7.37 -12.46 -6.39
C SER A 118 -8.32 -12.19 -5.22
N TRP A 119 -7.87 -12.32 -3.97
CA TRP A 119 -8.69 -11.93 -2.82
C TRP A 119 -8.75 -10.42 -2.70
N ILE A 120 -9.95 -9.89 -2.44
CA ILE A 120 -10.16 -8.47 -2.15
C ILE A 120 -9.50 -8.14 -0.81
N PRO A 121 -8.46 -7.29 -0.77
CA PRO A 121 -7.85 -6.86 0.47
C PRO A 121 -8.85 -6.11 1.35
N LYS A 122 -8.85 -6.35 2.67
CA LYS A 122 -9.66 -5.58 3.64
C LYS A 122 -8.77 -4.75 4.57
N TYR A 123 -7.83 -4.02 3.99
CA TYR A 123 -6.96 -3.10 4.72
C TYR A 123 -7.45 -1.66 4.57
N GLU A 124 -7.89 -1.03 5.64
CA GLU A 124 -8.39 0.35 5.59
C GLU A 124 -7.24 1.36 5.65
N LYS A 125 -6.16 1.02 6.36
CA LYS A 125 -5.05 1.93 6.63
C LYS A 125 -3.75 1.33 6.10
N LEU A 126 -2.95 2.18 5.48
CA LEU A 126 -1.61 1.84 5.02
C LEU A 126 -0.62 2.91 5.50
N VAL A 127 0.45 2.48 6.18
CA VAL A 127 1.61 3.32 6.47
C VAL A 127 2.83 2.78 5.73
N ILE A 128 3.50 3.63 4.97
CA ILE A 128 4.73 3.30 4.26
C ILE A 128 5.91 3.97 4.96
N GLU A 129 6.84 3.14 5.41
CA GLU A 129 8.04 3.52 6.14
C GLU A 129 9.26 2.96 5.41
N ALA A 130 10.30 3.75 5.16
CA ALA A 130 11.53 3.25 4.54
C ALA A 130 12.77 3.91 5.12
N TYR A 131 13.54 3.16 5.92
CA TYR A 131 14.73 3.63 6.61
C TYR A 131 15.98 3.04 5.96
N GLY A 132 16.77 3.86 5.28
CA GLY A 132 17.94 3.36 4.56
C GLY A 132 17.54 2.32 3.51
N LYS A 133 17.96 1.07 3.68
CA LYS A 133 17.60 -0.02 2.75
C LYS A 133 16.31 -0.75 3.14
N ASP A 134 15.92 -0.66 4.41
CA ASP A 134 14.81 -1.41 4.96
C ASP A 134 13.49 -0.68 4.71
N VAL A 135 12.44 -1.45 4.47
CA VAL A 135 11.08 -0.95 4.25
C VAL A 135 10.17 -1.64 5.25
N ALA A 136 9.34 -0.86 5.94
CA ALA A 136 8.25 -1.37 6.74
C ALA A 136 6.93 -0.92 6.13
N LEU A 137 6.02 -1.88 5.97
CA LEU A 137 4.64 -1.62 5.54
C LEU A 137 3.74 -1.97 6.71
N ASN A 138 2.92 -1.02 7.14
CA ASN A 138 1.87 -1.28 8.12
C ASN A 138 0.54 -1.31 7.38
N PHE A 139 -0.14 -2.45 7.42
CA PHE A 139 -1.51 -2.58 6.95
C PHE A 139 -2.43 -2.71 8.18
N ASN A 140 -3.29 -1.71 8.39
CA ASN A 140 -4.07 -1.48 9.61
C ASN A 140 -3.20 -1.35 10.88
N GLU A 141 -2.77 -2.48 11.43
CA GLU A 141 -1.93 -2.59 12.64
C GLU A 141 -0.83 -3.67 12.50
N GLY A 142 -0.77 -4.35 11.35
CA GLY A 142 0.20 -5.39 11.07
C GLY A 142 1.44 -4.83 10.38
N TYR A 143 2.59 -4.88 11.06
CA TYR A 143 3.88 -4.46 10.50
C TYR A 143 4.57 -5.60 9.75
N PHE A 144 4.93 -5.33 8.50
CA PHE A 144 5.73 -6.21 7.65
C PHE A 144 7.06 -5.54 7.33
N TYR A 145 8.16 -6.17 7.76
CA TYR A 145 9.51 -5.65 7.59
C TYR A 145 10.23 -6.35 6.45
N TYR A 146 10.84 -5.56 5.58
CA TYR A 146 11.51 -6.01 4.36
C TYR A 146 12.92 -5.46 4.29
N LYS A 147 13.89 -6.36 4.12
CA LYS A 147 15.25 -6.00 3.73
C LYS A 147 15.39 -5.82 2.21
N ASP A 148 14.51 -6.47 1.45
CA ASP A 148 14.44 -6.34 -0.01
C ASP A 148 13.29 -5.40 -0.40
N GLN A 149 13.66 -4.22 -0.91
CA GLN A 149 12.73 -3.22 -1.41
C GLN A 149 11.83 -3.72 -2.53
N ASN A 150 12.29 -4.67 -3.35
CA ASN A 150 11.48 -5.21 -4.45
C ASN A 150 10.37 -6.12 -3.93
N LEU A 151 10.64 -6.90 -2.86
CA LEU A 151 9.61 -7.68 -2.19
C LEU A 151 8.59 -6.77 -1.52
N ALA A 152 9.04 -5.73 -0.81
CA ALA A 152 8.15 -4.72 -0.23
C ALA A 152 7.26 -4.07 -1.30
N LEU A 153 7.85 -3.67 -2.42
CA LEU A 153 7.12 -3.07 -3.53
C LEU A 153 6.12 -4.04 -4.16
N ASN A 154 6.50 -5.30 -4.36
CA ASN A 154 5.58 -6.32 -4.89
C ASN A 154 4.40 -6.54 -3.93
N ASP A 155 4.68 -6.58 -2.64
CA ASP A 155 3.65 -6.79 -1.62
C ASP A 155 2.68 -5.62 -1.54
N LEU A 156 3.22 -4.40 -1.49
CA LEU A 156 2.46 -3.15 -1.54
C LEU A 156 1.54 -3.07 -2.77
N ILE A 157 2.07 -3.32 -3.97
CA ILE A 157 1.32 -3.20 -5.22
C ILE A 157 0.13 -4.16 -5.25
N SER A 158 0.24 -5.36 -4.70
CA SER A 158 -0.90 -6.31 -4.65
C SER A 158 -2.12 -5.81 -3.87
N ILE A 159 -1.94 -4.80 -3.03
CA ILE A 159 -3.00 -4.20 -2.22
C ILE A 159 -3.52 -2.97 -2.94
N ILE A 160 -2.64 -2.00 -3.21
CA ILE A 160 -3.05 -0.69 -3.73
C ILE A 160 -3.49 -0.72 -5.20
N ALA A 161 -3.18 -1.80 -5.92
CA ALA A 161 -3.60 -1.99 -7.31
C ALA A 161 -4.89 -2.78 -7.47
N HIS A 162 -5.46 -3.29 -6.37
CA HIS A 162 -6.66 -4.13 -6.47
C HIS A 162 -7.88 -3.24 -6.80
N PRO A 163 -8.63 -3.50 -7.88
CA PRO A 163 -9.65 -2.58 -8.39
C PRO A 163 -10.85 -2.40 -7.45
N GLU A 164 -11.18 -3.42 -6.67
CA GLU A 164 -12.28 -3.37 -5.68
C GLU A 164 -11.81 -2.94 -4.29
N HIS A 165 -10.56 -2.49 -4.16
CA HIS A 165 -10.00 -2.07 -2.89
C HIS A 165 -9.89 -0.55 -2.81
N GLU A 166 -10.50 0.02 -1.78
CA GLU A 166 -10.38 1.44 -1.46
C GLU A 166 -9.70 1.60 -0.11
N LEU A 167 -8.62 2.38 -0.08
CA LEU A 167 -7.94 2.71 1.18
C LEU A 167 -8.66 3.87 1.85
N ASN A 168 -8.99 3.72 3.13
CA ASN A 168 -9.47 4.85 3.92
C ASN A 168 -8.31 5.83 4.15
N ASN A 169 -7.16 5.32 4.60
CA ASN A 169 -6.04 6.16 5.01
C ASN A 169 -4.73 5.68 4.39
N LEU A 170 -4.03 6.58 3.69
CA LEU A 170 -2.64 6.37 3.30
C LEU A 170 -1.74 7.38 4.02
N CYS A 171 -0.78 6.86 4.78
CA CYS A 171 0.26 7.64 5.43
C CYS A 171 1.62 7.30 4.84
N ILE A 172 2.35 8.32 4.42
CA ILE A 172 3.74 8.15 3.98
C ILE A 172 4.63 8.83 5.01
N ALA A 173 5.39 8.02 5.74
CA ALA A 173 6.18 8.50 6.87
C ALA A 173 7.31 9.45 6.44
N SER A 174 7.67 10.38 7.33
CA SER A 174 8.58 11.51 7.04
C SER A 174 9.96 11.14 6.51
N TYR A 175 10.45 9.95 6.85
CA TYR A 175 11.78 9.46 6.51
C TYR A 175 11.78 8.54 5.28
N LEU A 176 10.69 8.53 4.47
CA LEU A 176 10.62 7.72 3.26
C LEU A 176 11.87 7.91 2.38
N ASN A 177 12.60 6.81 2.16
CA ASN A 177 13.73 6.82 1.23
C ASN A 177 13.31 7.25 -0.19
N LYS A 178 13.95 8.30 -0.72
CA LYS A 178 13.74 8.84 -2.08
C LYS A 178 13.86 7.79 -3.19
N GLN A 179 14.81 6.86 -3.08
CA GLN A 179 14.98 5.76 -4.03
C GLN A 179 13.76 4.84 -4.05
N PHE A 180 13.21 4.52 -2.86
CA PHE A 180 12.00 3.71 -2.75
C PHE A 180 10.79 4.45 -3.32
N SER A 181 10.61 5.74 -2.98
CA SER A 181 9.55 6.59 -3.57
C SER A 181 9.60 6.58 -5.10
N LYS A 182 10.79 6.77 -5.68
CA LYS A 182 10.98 6.73 -7.13
C LYS A 182 10.63 5.36 -7.73
N LYS A 183 11.01 4.26 -7.08
CA LYS A 183 10.66 2.90 -7.53
C LYS A 183 9.16 2.67 -7.50
N LEU A 184 8.49 3.10 -6.42
CA LEU A 184 7.04 3.01 -6.27
C LEU A 184 6.32 3.78 -7.37
N ALA A 185 6.68 5.05 -7.57
CA ALA A 185 6.09 5.89 -8.61
C ALA A 185 6.27 5.26 -10.01
N LEU A 186 7.50 4.89 -10.38
CA LEU A 186 7.78 4.25 -11.67
C LEU A 186 6.99 2.95 -11.88
N LYS A 187 6.81 2.16 -10.82
CA LYS A 187 6.08 0.90 -10.89
C LYS A 187 4.59 1.14 -11.15
N LEU A 188 3.98 2.06 -10.41
CA LEU A 188 2.58 2.45 -10.58
C LEU A 188 2.34 3.06 -11.97
N GLU A 189 3.22 3.97 -12.41
CA GLU A 189 3.20 4.56 -13.75
C GLU A 189 3.27 3.47 -14.84
N SER A 190 4.21 2.51 -14.71
CA SER A 190 4.40 1.45 -15.70
C SER A 190 3.21 0.50 -15.84
N MET A 191 2.38 0.43 -14.81
CA MET A 191 1.19 -0.41 -14.75
C MET A 191 -0.10 0.39 -15.01
N ASN A 192 0.00 1.71 -15.21
CA ASN A 192 -1.13 2.61 -15.32
C ASN A 192 -2.12 2.50 -14.16
N ILE A 193 -1.59 2.30 -12.94
CA ILE A 193 -2.40 2.17 -11.72
C ILE A 193 -2.59 3.54 -11.08
N LYS A 194 -3.83 3.80 -10.68
CA LYS A 194 -4.20 4.90 -9.79
C LYS A 194 -4.49 4.35 -8.40
N ILE A 195 -4.13 5.12 -7.37
CA ILE A 195 -4.35 4.77 -5.98
C ILE A 195 -5.71 5.35 -5.57
N HIS A 196 -6.66 4.46 -5.28
CA HIS A 196 -7.95 4.80 -4.69
C HIS A 196 -7.77 4.99 -3.18
N VAL A 197 -7.92 6.22 -2.71
CA VAL A 197 -7.76 6.57 -1.29
C VAL A 197 -8.67 7.71 -0.88
N GLU A 198 -9.29 7.61 0.30
CA GLU A 198 -10.14 8.64 0.88
C GLU A 198 -9.35 9.75 1.56
N SER A 199 -8.38 9.38 2.41
CA SER A 199 -7.60 10.32 3.21
C SER A 199 -6.09 10.11 3.05
N ILE A 200 -5.36 11.20 2.79
CA ILE A 200 -3.91 11.17 2.62
C ILE A 200 -3.26 11.93 3.78
N TYR A 201 -2.35 11.27 4.48
CA TYR A 201 -1.51 11.87 5.52
C TYR A 201 -0.12 12.11 4.98
N MET A 202 0.24 13.39 4.87
CA MET A 202 1.53 13.83 4.39
C MET A 202 2.31 14.51 5.51
N ASN A 203 3.60 14.20 5.57
CA ASN A 203 4.56 14.97 6.32
C ASN A 203 5.34 15.85 5.35
N TYR A 204 5.59 17.11 5.73
CA TYR A 204 6.35 17.99 4.87
C TYR A 204 7.80 17.53 4.65
N GLU A 205 8.43 16.84 5.61
CA GLU A 205 9.86 16.48 5.51
C GLU A 205 10.22 15.78 4.19
N ASN A 206 9.27 15.05 3.60
CA ASN A 206 9.41 14.32 2.35
C ASN A 206 8.41 14.73 1.27
N TRP A 207 7.72 15.87 1.41
CA TRP A 207 6.78 16.39 0.40
C TRP A 207 7.38 16.37 -1.02
N ARG A 208 8.63 16.82 -1.17
CA ARG A 208 9.29 16.88 -2.48
C ARG A 208 9.49 15.50 -3.11
N ASP A 209 9.69 14.48 -2.29
CA ASP A 209 9.82 13.10 -2.73
C ASP A 209 8.46 12.44 -2.94
N GLN A 210 7.43 12.88 -2.21
CA GLN A 210 6.03 12.43 -2.36
C GLN A 210 5.29 13.11 -3.51
N LYS A 211 5.74 14.28 -3.97
CA LYS A 211 5.09 15.04 -5.05
C LYS A 211 4.84 14.21 -6.31
N ARG A 212 5.70 13.22 -6.58
CA ARG A 212 5.53 12.28 -7.71
C ARG A 212 4.37 11.29 -7.53
N LEU A 213 4.01 10.99 -6.29
CA LEU A 213 2.88 10.10 -5.99
C LEU A 213 1.55 10.84 -6.13
N LEU A 214 1.54 12.17 -6.09
CA LEU A 214 0.32 12.97 -6.27
C LEU A 214 -0.35 12.69 -7.61
N THR A 215 0.43 12.58 -8.70
CA THR A 215 -0.12 12.29 -10.02
C THR A 215 -0.72 10.88 -10.13
N LEU A 216 -0.49 10.03 -9.11
CA LEU A 216 -0.91 8.64 -9.09
C LEU A 216 -2.11 8.40 -8.19
N TYR A 217 -2.57 9.40 -7.42
CA TYR A 217 -3.85 9.29 -6.71
C TYR A 217 -5.02 9.52 -7.68
N GLU A 218 -6.11 8.81 -7.42
CA GLU A 218 -7.40 9.07 -8.05
C GLU A 218 -8.03 10.29 -7.37
N ALA A 219 -7.94 11.47 -7.99
CA ALA A 219 -8.25 12.71 -7.29
C ALA A 219 -9.71 12.83 -6.84
N GLU A 220 -10.61 12.14 -7.54
CA GLU A 220 -12.04 12.08 -7.21
C GLU A 220 -12.31 11.28 -5.93
N THR A 221 -11.44 10.34 -5.55
CA THR A 221 -11.63 9.55 -4.32
C THR A 221 -11.14 10.28 -3.07
N VAL A 222 -10.21 11.23 -3.23
CA VAL A 222 -9.57 11.91 -2.09
C VAL A 222 -10.53 12.93 -1.48
N LYS A 223 -11.03 12.61 -0.28
CA LYS A 223 -11.92 13.48 0.50
C LYS A 223 -11.18 14.42 1.43
N MET A 224 -10.00 14.06 1.93
CA MET A 224 -9.24 14.94 2.83
C MET A 224 -7.73 14.71 2.74
N VAL A 225 -6.98 15.82 2.80
CA VAL A 225 -5.53 15.78 2.92
C VAL A 225 -5.08 16.36 4.25
N TYR A 226 -4.36 15.56 5.03
CA TYR A 226 -3.83 15.92 6.34
C TYR A 226 -2.34 16.23 6.25
N ILE A 227 -1.94 17.38 6.81
CA ILE A 227 -0.57 17.88 6.69
C ILE A 227 -0.07 18.33 8.05
N LYS A 228 1.10 17.84 8.45
CA LYS A 228 1.74 18.23 9.71
C LYS A 228 3.15 18.76 9.47
N GLY A 229 3.48 19.90 10.07
CA GLY A 229 4.81 20.49 9.94
C GLY A 229 5.06 21.70 10.84
N SER A 230 6.31 22.18 10.86
CA SER A 230 6.65 23.45 11.50
C SER A 230 6.23 24.64 10.63
N GLU A 231 6.09 25.82 11.23
CA GLU A 231 5.66 27.06 10.55
C GLU A 231 6.43 27.34 9.25
N LYS A 232 7.76 27.43 9.34
CA LYS A 232 8.62 27.72 8.17
C LYS A 232 8.44 26.70 7.03
N LYS A 233 8.22 25.44 7.40
CA LYS A 233 8.06 24.32 6.48
C LYS A 233 6.68 24.35 5.81
N MET A 234 5.65 24.64 6.59
CA MET A 234 4.27 24.77 6.12
C MET A 234 4.07 25.93 5.14
N VAL A 235 4.63 27.11 5.42
CA VAL A 235 4.53 28.25 4.50
C VAL A 235 5.12 27.88 3.14
N LYS A 236 6.31 27.27 3.15
CA LYS A 236 7.00 26.84 1.93
C LYS A 236 6.23 25.76 1.19
N PHE A 237 5.62 24.81 1.90
CA PHE A 237 4.71 23.83 1.31
C PHE A 237 3.58 24.51 0.55
N ILE A 238 2.86 25.42 1.23
CA ILE A 238 1.68 26.09 0.69
C ILE A 238 2.06 26.96 -0.52
N ASP A 239 3.23 27.62 -0.50
CA ASP A 239 3.78 28.30 -1.67
C ASP A 239 3.98 27.31 -2.85
N GLU A 240 4.69 26.20 -2.62
CA GLU A 240 4.98 25.21 -3.66
C GLU A 240 3.70 24.55 -4.24
N ILE A 241 2.68 24.29 -3.43
CA ILE A 241 1.39 23.76 -3.94
C ILE A 241 0.57 24.83 -4.67
N CYS A 242 0.57 26.07 -4.20
CA CYS A 242 -0.06 27.18 -4.93
C CYS A 242 0.52 27.37 -6.32
N GLU A 243 1.86 27.33 -6.43
CA GLU A 243 2.56 27.44 -7.72
C GLU A 243 2.14 26.32 -8.66
N LEU A 244 2.02 25.09 -8.15
CA LEU A 244 1.56 23.94 -8.94
C LEU A 244 0.12 24.09 -9.44
N ASP A 245 -0.81 24.56 -8.61
CA ASP A 245 -2.21 24.83 -9.03
C ASP A 245 -2.26 25.84 -10.18
N GLN A 246 -1.37 26.85 -10.14
CA GLN A 246 -1.33 27.91 -11.13
C GLN A 246 -0.67 27.46 -12.44
N GLU A 247 0.39 26.65 -12.37
CA GLU A 247 1.03 26.04 -13.55
C GLU A 247 0.06 25.14 -14.33
N GLU A 248 -0.81 24.40 -13.64
CA GLU A 248 -1.86 23.59 -14.30
C GLU A 248 -2.80 24.46 -15.13
N ARG A 249 -3.27 25.60 -14.60
CA ARG A 249 -4.16 26.52 -15.33
C ARG A 249 -3.54 27.12 -16.57
N ALA A 250 -2.25 27.45 -16.52
CA ALA A 250 -1.54 28.02 -17.67
C ALA A 250 -1.33 27.00 -18.81
N GLY A 251 -1.54 25.70 -18.55
CA GLY A 251 -1.34 24.61 -19.49
C GLY A 251 -2.54 24.28 -20.39
N ASP A 252 -3.69 24.94 -20.21
CA ASP A 252 -4.86 24.79 -21.09
C ASP A 252 -4.79 25.65 -22.36
N ASP A 253 -3.82 26.56 -22.44
CA ASP A 253 -3.46 27.24 -23.69
C ASP A 253 -2.31 26.50 -24.40
N GLN A 254 -2.47 26.39 -25.72
CA GLN A 254 -1.76 25.48 -26.62
C GLN A 254 -0.22 25.48 -26.52
N ASN A 255 0.36 24.33 -26.88
CA ASN A 255 1.77 24.08 -27.20
C ASN A 255 2.79 24.07 -26.05
N SER A 256 2.99 22.90 -25.43
CA SER A 256 4.33 22.56 -24.91
C SER A 256 4.68 21.08 -25.12
N LYS A 257 5.51 20.82 -26.13
CA LYS A 257 6.33 19.61 -26.25
C LYS A 257 7.32 19.56 -25.08
N ARG A 258 6.99 18.85 -24.01
CA ARG A 258 7.95 18.25 -23.08
C ARG A 258 7.25 17.10 -22.37
N GLY A 259 7.73 15.89 -22.56
CA GLY A 259 7.28 14.71 -21.82
C GLY A 259 7.57 14.91 -20.34
N ASN A 260 6.53 15.22 -19.58
CA ASN A 260 6.35 15.02 -18.15
C ASN A 260 4.85 15.19 -17.91
N LEU A 261 4.20 14.15 -17.41
CA LEU A 261 2.77 14.11 -17.09
C LEU A 261 2.37 15.35 -16.27
N LYS A 262 1.61 16.28 -16.87
CA LYS A 262 1.00 17.40 -16.14
C LYS A 262 -0.22 16.85 -15.37
N PRO A 263 -0.38 17.10 -14.06
CA PRO A 263 -1.56 16.64 -13.34
C PRO A 263 -2.78 17.45 -13.82
N ARG A 264 -3.93 16.80 -13.95
CA ARG A 264 -5.16 17.36 -14.54
C ARG A 264 -6.30 17.52 -13.52
N SER A 265 -5.99 17.45 -12.23
CA SER A 265 -6.96 17.66 -11.15
C SER A 265 -6.21 17.77 -9.82
N MET A 266 -6.27 18.95 -9.19
CA MET A 266 -5.66 19.14 -7.89
C MET A 266 -6.36 18.32 -6.80
N LEU A 267 -5.60 17.48 -6.09
CA LEU A 267 -6.03 16.62 -4.98
C LEU A 267 -6.47 17.38 -3.72
N PHE A 268 -6.19 18.67 -3.63
CA PHE A 268 -6.22 19.45 -2.39
C PHE A 268 -7.48 20.29 -2.23
N SER A 269 -8.62 19.81 -2.72
CA SER A 269 -9.89 20.55 -2.56
C SER A 269 -10.30 20.67 -1.09
N ARG A 270 -9.90 19.71 -0.24
CA ARG A 270 -10.16 19.69 1.20
C ARG A 270 -8.87 19.36 1.96
N MET A 271 -8.48 20.23 2.89
CA MET A 271 -7.24 20.09 3.65
C MET A 271 -7.44 20.32 5.15
N ASP A 272 -6.68 19.59 5.95
CA ASP A 272 -6.49 19.84 7.37
C ASP A 272 -4.99 19.92 7.68
N ILE A 273 -4.58 21.04 8.25
CA ILE A 273 -3.18 21.43 8.36
C ILE A 273 -2.90 21.75 9.82
N GLN A 274 -1.93 21.04 10.40
CA GLN A 274 -1.57 21.19 11.81
C GLN A 274 -0.18 21.82 11.97
N CYS A 275 -0.13 22.94 12.68
CA CYS A 275 1.08 23.61 13.14
C CYS A 275 1.02 23.89 14.65
N ARG A 276 2.16 23.96 15.33
CA ARG A 276 2.18 24.34 16.76
C ARG A 276 1.80 25.80 16.98
N SER A 277 2.35 26.70 16.18
CA SER A 277 2.14 28.14 16.28
C SER A 277 2.38 28.79 14.93
N LEU A 278 1.67 29.88 14.66
CA LEU A 278 1.80 30.62 13.43
C LEU A 278 1.85 32.11 13.71
N CYS A 279 2.92 32.77 13.29
CA CYS A 279 3.02 34.21 13.42
C CYS A 279 2.12 34.90 12.39
N MET A 280 1.70 36.12 12.68
CA MET A 280 0.75 36.87 11.85
C MET A 280 1.21 37.02 10.39
N LYS A 281 2.52 37.23 10.15
CA LYS A 281 3.06 37.40 8.79
C LYS A 281 2.86 36.14 7.95
N GLU A 282 3.19 34.99 8.53
CA GLU A 282 3.06 33.70 7.85
C GLU A 282 1.60 33.27 7.70
N ALA A 283 0.76 33.51 8.71
CA ALA A 283 -0.70 33.32 8.59
C ALA A 283 -1.28 34.15 7.44
N THR A 284 -0.90 35.42 7.35
CA THR A 284 -1.33 36.32 6.27
C THR A 284 -0.93 35.78 4.90
N LYS A 285 0.32 35.28 4.78
CA LYS A 285 0.85 34.72 3.54
C LYS A 285 0.12 33.43 3.14
N ILE A 286 -0.12 32.55 4.10
CA ILE A 286 -0.85 31.29 3.90
C ILE A 286 -2.28 31.56 3.41
N ILE A 287 -3.01 32.46 4.07
CA ILE A 287 -4.37 32.82 3.65
C ILE A 287 -4.36 33.42 2.25
N LYS A 288 -3.43 34.34 1.96
CA LYS A 288 -3.29 34.92 0.61
C LYS A 288 -3.08 33.86 -0.48
N ASN A 289 -2.37 32.78 -0.14
CA ASN A 289 -2.18 31.64 -1.02
C ASN A 289 -3.47 30.83 -1.19
N PHE A 290 -4.16 30.49 -0.10
CA PHE A 290 -5.44 29.77 -0.17
C PHE A 290 -6.52 30.49 -0.97
N LEU A 291 -6.58 31.83 -0.87
CA LEU A 291 -7.49 32.64 -1.67
C LEU A 291 -7.26 32.51 -3.19
N LYS A 292 -6.09 32.06 -3.63
CA LYS A 292 -5.77 31.84 -5.04
C LYS A 292 -6.09 30.43 -5.54
N PHE A 293 -6.39 29.46 -4.67
CA PHE A 293 -6.65 28.08 -5.10
C PHE A 293 -8.00 27.97 -5.82
N SER A 294 -7.98 27.35 -7.00
CA SER A 294 -9.15 27.26 -7.88
C SER A 294 -10.23 26.37 -7.30
N ASN A 295 -9.81 25.22 -6.79
CA ASN A 295 -10.68 24.12 -6.40
C ASN A 295 -10.80 23.97 -4.89
N LEU A 296 -10.33 24.95 -4.12
CA LEU A 296 -10.44 24.92 -2.66
C LEU A 296 -11.92 24.97 -2.25
N LYS A 297 -12.37 23.89 -1.61
CA LYS A 297 -13.67 23.75 -0.98
C LYS A 297 -13.58 23.95 0.53
N TYR A 298 -12.52 23.42 1.16
CA TYR A 298 -12.33 23.47 2.60
C TYR A 298 -10.85 23.46 2.97
N CYS A 299 -10.45 24.32 3.91
CA CYS A 299 -9.17 24.24 4.59
C CYS A 299 -9.38 24.52 6.07
N HIS A 300 -8.84 23.65 6.91
CA HIS A 300 -8.67 23.91 8.34
C HIS A 300 -7.18 23.99 8.65
N LEU A 301 -6.79 25.04 9.36
CA LEU A 301 -5.42 25.27 9.78
C LEU A 301 -5.42 25.43 11.30
N GLU A 302 -5.05 24.35 11.99
CA GLU A 302 -4.89 24.34 13.44
C GLU A 302 -3.51 24.90 13.80
N ALA A 303 -3.49 26.06 14.49
CA ALA A 303 -2.27 26.69 14.98
C ALA A 303 -2.56 27.74 16.05
N HIS A 304 -1.69 27.85 17.07
CA HIS A 304 -1.77 28.98 18.00
C HIS A 304 -1.35 30.29 17.29
N LEU A 305 -2.30 31.21 17.10
CA LEU A 305 -2.07 32.51 16.48
C LEU A 305 -1.61 33.55 17.51
N THR A 306 -0.50 34.24 17.22
CA THR A 306 0.05 35.24 18.15
C THR A 306 -0.61 36.62 18.06
N THR A 307 -1.21 36.99 16.93
CA THR A 307 -1.82 38.31 16.73
C THR A 307 -2.97 38.26 15.72
N ILE A 308 -4.20 38.23 16.22
CA ILE A 308 -5.42 38.06 15.39
C ILE A 308 -5.89 39.39 14.80
N ALA A 309 -5.87 40.49 15.56
CA ALA A 309 -6.42 41.76 15.12
C ALA A 309 -5.75 42.29 13.83
N GLN A 310 -4.42 42.24 13.76
CA GLN A 310 -3.67 42.64 12.56
C GLN A 310 -3.87 41.66 11.40
N LEU A 311 -4.06 40.36 11.68
CA LEU A 311 -4.36 39.36 10.66
C LEU A 311 -5.71 39.64 9.99
N LYS A 312 -6.75 39.94 10.77
CA LYS A 312 -8.08 40.34 10.25
C LYS A 312 -7.98 41.56 9.33
N LYS A 313 -7.28 42.62 9.78
CA LYS A 313 -7.04 43.82 8.97
C LYS A 313 -6.32 43.53 7.65
N ASN A 314 -5.36 42.60 7.66
CA ASN A 314 -4.66 42.20 6.43
C ASN A 314 -5.59 41.48 5.44
N ILE A 315 -6.56 40.71 5.94
CA ILE A 315 -7.51 39.95 5.12
C ILE A 315 -8.58 40.88 4.54
N GLU A 316 -9.02 41.88 5.29
CA GLU A 316 -9.83 42.98 4.75
C GLU A 316 -9.11 43.70 3.61
N ASN A 317 -7.80 43.97 3.77
CA ASN A 317 -6.99 44.57 2.70
C ASN A 317 -6.86 43.68 1.46
N PHE A 318 -7.13 42.37 1.56
CA PHE A 318 -7.21 41.48 0.40
C PHE A 318 -8.55 41.61 -0.35
N GLY A 319 -9.55 42.27 0.24
CA GLY A 319 -10.89 42.44 -0.30
C GLY A 319 -11.97 41.62 0.40
N ALA A 320 -11.64 40.96 1.52
CA ALA A 320 -12.65 40.29 2.34
C ALA A 320 -13.49 41.30 3.13
N LYS A 321 -14.77 40.99 3.36
CA LYS A 321 -15.67 41.82 4.17
C LYS A 321 -15.98 41.12 5.48
N ILE A 322 -15.72 41.77 6.61
CA ILE A 322 -16.09 41.25 7.94
C ILE A 322 -17.61 41.30 8.08
N GLN A 323 -18.20 40.25 8.66
CA GLN A 323 -19.62 40.24 9.00
C GLN A 323 -19.89 41.09 10.25
N GLU A 324 -20.90 41.96 10.20
CA GLU A 324 -21.27 42.83 11.32
C GLU A 324 -21.66 42.02 12.58
N ASP A 325 -22.34 40.89 12.38
CA ASP A 325 -22.83 40.03 13.46
C ASP A 325 -21.76 39.06 14.00
N HIS A 326 -20.71 38.79 13.22
CA HIS A 326 -19.65 37.84 13.55
C HIS A 326 -18.27 38.38 13.18
N GLN A 327 -17.64 39.12 14.09
CA GLN A 327 -16.33 39.77 13.87
C GLN A 327 -15.18 38.79 13.61
N ASP A 328 -15.36 37.49 13.88
CA ASP A 328 -14.38 36.43 13.59
C ASP A 328 -14.50 35.85 12.19
N ILE A 329 -15.55 36.22 11.43
CA ILE A 329 -15.88 35.70 10.11
C ILE A 329 -15.76 36.80 9.06
N SER A 330 -15.11 36.48 7.94
CA SER A 330 -14.95 37.35 6.78
C SER A 330 -15.35 36.63 5.49
N HIS A 331 -16.02 37.34 4.58
CA HIS A 331 -16.39 36.80 3.26
C HIS A 331 -15.47 37.37 2.18
N TYR A 332 -14.78 36.49 1.46
CA TYR A 332 -13.96 36.84 0.31
C TYR A 332 -14.67 36.45 -0.99
N PRO A 333 -15.02 37.41 -1.87
CA PRO A 333 -15.73 37.12 -3.10
C PRO A 333 -14.82 36.37 -4.09
N ILE A 334 -15.35 35.32 -4.73
CA ILE A 334 -14.64 34.64 -5.83
C ILE A 334 -15.06 35.32 -7.15
N PRO A 335 -14.13 35.91 -7.92
CA PRO A 335 -14.47 36.60 -9.15
C PRO A 335 -15.22 35.68 -10.13
N ASN A 336 -16.30 36.18 -10.72
CA ASN A 336 -17.14 35.49 -11.71
C ASN A 336 -17.95 34.29 -11.19
N PHE A 337 -17.98 34.05 -9.88
CA PHE A 337 -18.83 33.03 -9.28
C PHE A 337 -19.79 33.66 -8.26
N THR A 338 -20.94 33.02 -8.05
CA THR A 338 -21.86 33.34 -6.95
C THR A 338 -21.34 32.84 -5.60
N ASP A 339 -20.32 31.98 -5.63
CA ASP A 339 -19.66 31.46 -4.45
C ASP A 339 -18.73 32.49 -3.81
N PHE A 340 -18.50 32.35 -2.51
CA PHE A 340 -17.49 33.08 -1.76
C PHE A 340 -16.70 32.14 -0.86
N LEU A 341 -15.53 32.59 -0.41
CA LEU A 341 -14.78 31.91 0.64
C LEU A 341 -15.11 32.57 1.98
N GLU A 342 -15.72 31.81 2.88
CA GLU A 342 -15.87 32.18 4.28
C GLU A 342 -14.56 31.89 5.02
N ILE A 343 -14.02 32.90 5.70
CA ILE A 343 -12.76 32.83 6.44
C ILE A 343 -13.09 33.11 7.91
N GLU A 344 -12.96 32.08 8.74
CA GLU A 344 -13.10 32.16 10.18
C GLU A 344 -11.71 32.16 10.83
N ILE A 345 -11.47 33.09 11.75
CA ILE A 345 -10.18 33.24 12.42
C ILE A 345 -10.38 33.24 13.92
N GLN A 346 -9.90 32.17 14.56
CA GLN A 346 -9.87 32.05 16.00
C GLN A 346 -8.43 31.95 16.52
N ARG A 347 -8.24 32.02 17.83
CA ARG A 347 -6.89 31.97 18.43
C ARG A 347 -6.15 30.65 18.20
N SER A 348 -6.89 29.55 18.04
CA SER A 348 -6.35 28.21 17.86
C SER A 348 -6.40 27.70 16.41
N HIS A 349 -7.12 28.38 15.52
CA HIS A 349 -7.28 27.91 14.14
C HIS A 349 -7.72 28.98 13.16
N ILE A 350 -7.53 28.69 11.87
CA ILE A 350 -8.13 29.40 10.74
C ILE A 350 -8.92 28.38 9.93
N ARG A 351 -10.17 28.69 9.60
CA ARG A 351 -10.99 27.87 8.70
C ARG A 351 -11.33 28.69 7.46
N ILE A 352 -11.17 28.08 6.28
CA ILE A 352 -11.56 28.66 4.99
C ILE A 352 -12.49 27.67 4.31
N GLU A 353 -13.70 28.09 4.00
CA GLU A 353 -14.70 27.22 3.37
C GLU A 353 -15.38 27.92 2.21
N ARG A 354 -15.53 27.22 1.09
CA ARG A 354 -16.30 27.72 -0.05
C ARG A 354 -17.79 27.52 0.24
N LYS A 355 -18.54 28.60 0.20
CA LYS A 355 -20.00 28.59 0.33
C LYS A 355 -20.65 29.23 -0.89
N SER A 356 -21.79 28.69 -1.27
CA SER A 356 -22.68 29.30 -2.26
C SER A 356 -23.67 30.19 -1.54
N VAL A 357 -24.01 31.33 -2.14
CA VAL A 357 -25.17 32.10 -1.69
C VAL A 357 -26.40 31.24 -1.98
N VAL A 358 -27.08 30.79 -0.92
CA VAL A 358 -28.39 30.14 -1.07
C VAL A 358 -29.33 31.21 -1.59
N VAL A 359 -29.76 31.06 -2.85
CA VAL A 359 -30.75 31.95 -3.49
C VAL A 359 -32.13 31.62 -2.96
#